data_AF-A0AAE3CFF7-F1
#
_entry.id   AF-A0AAE3CFF7-F1
#
_cell.length_a   1.000
_cell.length_b   1.000
_cell.length_c   1.000
_cell.angle_alpha   90.00
_cell.angle_beta   90.00
_cell.angle_gamma   90.00
#
_symmetry.space_group_name_H-M   'P 1'
#
loop_
_entity.id
_entity.type
_entity.pdbx_description
1 polymer ?
#
loop_
_entity_poly.entity_id
_entity_poly.type
_entity_poly.pdbx_seq_one_letter_code
_entity_poly.pdbx_strand_id
1 'polypeptide(L)'
;MGENAGVKGRSEAKPPNVPAILAGVVVGSAIATFPVVVLSCYMLYLVFPRLPIFLWIALSPFFYVVAKWSFNIILLRVVKALIRPMEEGDHEMDFGNANFRNWLINTSLFTLVVSFWGMFPLGQAGLAHYMMKTLGAKLGKGAAASLITDPPLLEMGDGSYAGWGAVIASHLMDGRRLSLRRVRVGRGVMIGGYTLVFPGAEIGDGALIGAMSLVPKDTKIPPRTVWVGIPARQIGVIDENGNIVIYKKGDEERFAGF
;
A
#
# COMPACT_ATOMS: atom_id res chain seq x y z
N MET A 1 53.26 5.23 -24.75
CA MET A 1 52.97 3.78 -24.73
C MET A 1 51.68 3.57 -23.97
N GLY A 2 50.55 3.55 -24.68
CA GLY A 2 49.23 3.31 -24.09
C GLY A 2 48.64 2.08 -24.76
N GLU A 3 48.61 0.96 -24.05
CA GLU A 3 47.88 -0.24 -24.48
C GLU A 3 46.44 -0.14 -23.97
N ASN A 4 45.52 0.03 -24.92
CA ASN A 4 44.09 -0.05 -24.72
C ASN A 4 43.71 -1.48 -24.29
N ALA A 5 43.20 -1.61 -23.07
CA ALA A 5 42.53 -2.81 -22.61
C ALA A 5 41.31 -3.09 -23.51
N GLY A 6 41.32 -4.27 -24.16
CA GLY A 6 40.30 -4.69 -25.11
C GLY A 6 38.90 -4.75 -24.49
N VAL A 7 37.98 -3.98 -25.07
CA VAL A 7 36.55 -4.15 -24.85
C VAL A 7 36.13 -5.46 -25.52
N LYS A 8 36.03 -6.54 -24.72
CA LYS A 8 35.44 -7.81 -25.17
C LYS A 8 34.05 -7.55 -25.74
N GLY A 9 33.85 -7.92 -27.01
CA GLY A 9 32.57 -7.80 -27.70
C GLY A 9 31.44 -8.47 -26.90
N ARG A 10 30.39 -7.71 -26.60
CA ARG A 10 29.13 -8.30 -26.15
C ARG A 10 28.62 -9.17 -27.27
N SER A 11 28.41 -10.47 -27.02
CA SER A 11 27.75 -11.34 -27.98
C SER A 11 26.38 -10.76 -28.30
N GLU A 12 26.08 -10.58 -29.58
CA GLU A 12 24.74 -10.21 -30.04
C GLU A 12 23.79 -11.35 -29.65
N ALA A 13 23.07 -11.17 -28.55
CA ALA A 13 22.09 -12.15 -28.10
C ALA A 13 21.01 -12.28 -29.18
N LYS A 14 20.77 -13.51 -29.64
CA LYS A 14 19.73 -13.81 -30.63
C LYS A 14 18.39 -13.21 -30.18
N PRO A 15 17.65 -12.50 -31.05
CA PRO A 15 16.41 -11.87 -30.64
C PRO A 15 15.41 -12.91 -30.11
N PRO A 16 14.65 -12.59 -29.05
CA PRO A 16 13.72 -13.53 -28.44
C PRO A 16 12.63 -13.94 -29.44
N ASN A 17 12.28 -15.22 -29.44
CA ASN A 17 11.19 -15.74 -30.27
C ASN A 17 9.84 -15.33 -29.65
N VAL A 18 9.40 -14.12 -29.97
CA VAL A 18 8.17 -13.52 -29.43
C VAL A 18 6.94 -14.42 -29.64
N PRO A 19 6.69 -15.05 -30.81
CA PRO A 19 5.59 -16.00 -30.98
C PRO A 19 5.63 -17.18 -30.01
N ALA A 20 6.80 -17.79 -29.77
CA ALA A 20 6.94 -18.90 -28.84
C ALA A 20 6.68 -18.47 -27.38
N ILE A 21 7.12 -17.26 -27.00
CA ILE A 21 6.85 -16.69 -25.68
C ILE A 21 5.35 -16.46 -25.49
N LEU A 22 4.67 -15.87 -26.48
CA LEU A 22 3.23 -15.63 -26.41
C LEU A 22 2.44 -16.94 -26.34
N ALA A 23 2.80 -17.94 -27.16
CA ALA A 23 2.20 -19.27 -27.09
C ALA A 23 2.41 -19.91 -25.71
N GLY A 24 3.61 -19.80 -25.14
CA GLY A 24 3.93 -20.27 -23.80
C GLY A 24 3.10 -19.58 -22.71
N VAL A 25 2.87 -18.26 -22.82
CA VAL A 25 2.01 -17.51 -21.89
C VAL A 25 0.55 -17.98 -21.99
N VAL A 26 0.03 -18.17 -23.21
CA VAL A 26 -1.35 -18.63 -23.41
C VAL A 26 -1.54 -20.05 -22.87
N VAL A 27 -0.67 -20.98 -23.24
CA VAL A 27 -0.73 -22.37 -22.77
C VAL A 27 -0.53 -22.44 -21.26
N GLY A 28 0.45 -21.71 -20.72
CA GLY A 28 0.70 -21.64 -19.29
C GLY A 28 -0.48 -21.06 -18.51
N SER A 29 -1.13 -20.00 -19.04
CA SER A 29 -2.33 -19.41 -18.43
C SER A 29 -3.53 -20.38 -18.47
N ALA A 30 -3.69 -21.12 -19.57
CA ALA A 30 -4.75 -22.13 -19.68
C ALA A 30 -4.54 -23.28 -18.67
N ILE A 31 -3.31 -23.79 -18.53
CA ILE A 31 -2.97 -24.83 -17.55
C ILE A 31 -3.20 -24.31 -16.12
N ALA A 32 -2.77 -23.08 -15.82
CA ALA A 32 -2.92 -22.48 -14.50
C ALA A 32 -4.40 -22.25 -14.11
N THR A 33 -5.26 -21.94 -15.08
CA THR A 33 -6.68 -21.68 -14.84
C THR A 33 -7.55 -22.95 -14.85
N PHE A 34 -7.06 -24.05 -15.43
CA PHE A 34 -7.81 -25.30 -15.56
C PHE A 34 -8.34 -25.85 -14.22
N PRO A 35 -7.55 -25.96 -13.13
CA PRO A 35 -8.06 -26.43 -11.84
C PRO A 35 -9.19 -25.54 -11.28
N VAL A 36 -9.10 -24.23 -11.49
CA VAL A 36 -10.11 -23.27 -11.02
C VAL A 36 -11.43 -23.46 -11.79
N VAL A 37 -11.35 -23.64 -13.10
CA VAL A 37 -12.53 -23.91 -13.94
C VAL A 37 -13.17 -25.25 -13.57
N VAL A 38 -12.38 -26.31 -13.39
CA VAL A 38 -12.89 -27.63 -12.97
C VAL A 38 -13.59 -27.54 -11.61
N LEU A 39 -12.97 -26.88 -10.63
CA LEU A 39 -13.57 -26.70 -9.30
C LEU A 39 -14.86 -25.87 -9.37
N SER A 40 -14.87 -24.81 -10.19
CA SER A 40 -16.07 -23.99 -10.40
C SER A 40 -17.20 -24.77 -11.08
N CYS A 41 -16.90 -25.59 -12.09
CA CYS A 41 -17.88 -26.46 -12.72
C CYS A 41 -18.42 -27.50 -11.74
N TYR A 42 -17.56 -28.08 -10.90
CA TYR A 42 -17.97 -29.02 -9.85
C TYR A 42 -18.91 -28.36 -8.83
N MET A 43 -18.60 -27.15 -8.38
CA MET A 43 -19.49 -26.39 -7.50
C MET A 43 -20.84 -26.08 -8.17
N LEU A 44 -20.84 -25.70 -9.45
CA LEU A 44 -22.07 -25.48 -10.22
C LEU A 44 -22.89 -26.76 -10.37
N TYR A 45 -22.25 -27.92 -10.55
CA TYR A 45 -22.93 -29.21 -10.56
C TYR A 45 -23.61 -29.52 -9.22
N LEU A 46 -22.95 -29.23 -8.10
CA LEU A 46 -23.53 -29.44 -6.76
C LEU A 46 -24.75 -28.57 -6.50
N VAL A 47 -24.78 -27.32 -7.02
CA VAL A 47 -25.89 -26.38 -6.81
C VAL A 47 -26.99 -26.55 -7.87
N PHE A 48 -26.62 -26.79 -9.13
CA PHE A 48 -27.50 -26.87 -10.28
C PHE A 48 -27.22 -28.14 -11.13
N PRO A 49 -27.56 -29.33 -10.61
CA PRO A 49 -27.20 -30.60 -11.25
C PRO A 49 -27.94 -30.85 -12.57
N ARG A 50 -29.03 -30.11 -12.83
CA ARG A 50 -29.86 -30.25 -14.05
C ARG A 50 -29.39 -29.39 -15.22
N LEU A 51 -28.42 -28.49 -15.03
CA LEU A 51 -27.89 -27.68 -16.11
C LEU A 51 -27.04 -28.55 -17.07
N PRO A 52 -27.11 -28.34 -18.38
CA PRO A 52 -26.24 -29.02 -19.33
C PRO A 52 -24.78 -28.56 -19.19
N ILE A 53 -23.83 -29.45 -19.49
CA ILE A 53 -22.40 -29.24 -19.27
C ILE A 53 -21.83 -27.99 -19.95
N PHE A 54 -22.34 -27.63 -21.14
CA PHE A 54 -21.89 -26.44 -21.85
C PHE A 54 -22.25 -25.14 -21.10
N LEU A 55 -23.36 -25.12 -20.36
CA LEU A 55 -23.72 -23.99 -19.49
C LEU A 55 -22.87 -23.95 -18.22
N TRP A 56 -22.47 -25.10 -17.65
CA TRP A 56 -21.51 -25.10 -16.53
C TRP A 56 -20.18 -24.46 -16.93
N ILE A 57 -19.64 -24.85 -18.10
CA ILE A 57 -18.39 -24.29 -18.62
C ILE A 57 -18.55 -22.79 -18.86
N ALA A 58 -19.62 -22.38 -19.56
CA ALA A 58 -19.87 -20.99 -19.91
C ALA A 58 -20.08 -20.09 -18.67
N LEU A 59 -20.75 -20.60 -17.63
CA LEU A 59 -21.05 -19.83 -16.41
C LEU A 59 -19.93 -19.89 -15.36
N SER A 60 -18.97 -20.82 -15.48
CA SER A 60 -17.90 -21.01 -14.49
C SER A 60 -17.09 -19.74 -14.18
N PRO A 61 -16.68 -18.89 -15.16
CA PRO A 61 -15.90 -17.71 -14.83
C PRO A 61 -16.74 -16.68 -14.05
N PHE A 62 -18.01 -16.52 -14.42
CA PHE A 62 -18.94 -15.64 -13.73
C PHE A 62 -19.19 -16.10 -12.29
N PHE A 63 -19.46 -17.41 -12.11
CA PHE A 63 -19.66 -17.99 -10.79
C PHE A 63 -18.42 -17.84 -9.91
N TYR A 64 -17.22 -18.09 -10.45
CA TYR A 64 -15.96 -17.88 -9.73
C TYR A 64 -15.81 -16.43 -9.26
N VAL A 65 -16.07 -15.44 -10.13
CA VAL A 65 -16.02 -14.01 -9.77
C VAL A 65 -16.99 -13.72 -8.63
N VAL A 66 -18.24 -14.18 -8.72
CA VAL A 66 -19.25 -13.98 -7.66
C VAL A 66 -18.82 -14.65 -6.34
N ALA A 67 -18.36 -15.89 -6.38
CA ALA A 67 -17.90 -16.63 -5.21
C ALA A 67 -16.70 -15.95 -4.54
N LYS A 68 -15.71 -15.53 -5.35
CA LYS A 68 -14.52 -14.80 -4.89
C LYS A 68 -14.90 -13.47 -4.23
N TRP A 69 -15.78 -12.69 -4.85
CA TRP A 69 -16.24 -11.42 -4.26
C TRP A 69 -17.03 -11.64 -2.99
N SER A 70 -17.90 -12.65 -2.94
CA SER A 70 -18.64 -13.02 -1.74
C SER A 70 -17.70 -13.39 -0.60
N PHE A 71 -16.72 -14.26 -0.86
CA PHE A 71 -15.68 -14.62 0.10
C PHE A 71 -14.92 -13.38 0.59
N ASN A 72 -14.46 -12.51 -0.31
CA ASN A 72 -13.70 -11.31 0.05
C ASN A 72 -14.51 -10.34 0.93
N ILE A 73 -15.79 -10.13 0.61
CA ILE A 73 -16.68 -9.26 1.40
C ILE A 73 -16.93 -9.89 2.78
N ILE A 74 -17.22 -11.18 2.85
CA ILE A 74 -17.42 -11.90 4.11
C ILE A 74 -16.15 -11.82 4.95
N LEU A 75 -14.99 -12.12 4.38
CA LEU A 75 -13.69 -12.02 5.03
C LEU A 75 -13.46 -10.62 5.60
N LEU A 76 -13.71 -9.57 4.81
CA LEU A 76 -13.54 -8.18 5.26
C LEU A 76 -14.49 -7.84 6.43
N ARG A 77 -15.74 -8.33 6.41
CA ARG A 77 -16.71 -8.14 7.50
C ARG A 77 -16.30 -8.88 8.77
N VAL A 78 -15.86 -10.12 8.65
CA VAL A 78 -15.35 -10.92 9.77
C VAL A 78 -14.12 -10.26 10.37
N VAL A 79 -13.14 -9.88 9.54
CA VAL A 79 -11.93 -9.19 9.99
C VAL A 79 -12.28 -7.88 10.69
N LYS A 80 -13.17 -7.05 10.13
CA LYS A 80 -13.63 -5.83 10.79
C LYS A 80 -14.18 -6.10 12.19
N ALA A 81 -14.94 -7.17 12.38
CA ALA A 81 -15.49 -7.54 13.68
C ALA A 81 -14.43 -8.05 14.67
N LEU A 82 -13.29 -8.53 14.18
CA LEU A 82 -12.18 -9.05 14.98
C LEU A 82 -11.10 -8.02 15.29
N ILE A 83 -11.10 -6.86 14.61
CA ILE A 83 -10.16 -5.77 14.89
C ILE A 83 -10.25 -5.36 16.37
N ARG A 84 -9.09 -5.33 17.02
CA ARG A 84 -8.94 -4.99 18.43
C ARG A 84 -8.54 -3.52 18.60
N PRO A 85 -9.03 -2.84 19.65
CA PRO A 85 -8.58 -1.49 19.95
C PRO A 85 -7.08 -1.48 20.29
N MET A 86 -6.41 -0.41 19.90
CA MET A 86 -5.00 -0.16 20.17
C MET A 86 -4.87 1.24 20.76
N GLU A 87 -4.16 1.35 21.87
CA GLU A 87 -3.89 2.62 22.55
C GLU A 87 -2.56 3.21 22.06
N GLU A 88 -2.54 4.53 21.90
CA GLU A 88 -1.32 5.24 21.55
C GLU A 88 -0.35 5.26 22.74
N GLY A 89 0.92 4.99 22.48
CA GLY A 89 1.96 4.90 23.52
C GLY A 89 3.12 3.99 23.13
N ASP A 90 4.08 3.88 24.04
CA ASP A 90 5.18 2.91 23.93
C ASP A 90 4.85 1.71 24.82
N HIS A 91 4.65 0.56 24.20
CA HIS A 91 4.22 -0.68 24.85
C HIS A 91 5.36 -1.70 24.85
N GLU A 92 5.44 -2.52 25.88
CA GLU A 92 6.38 -3.65 25.88
C GLU A 92 5.95 -4.74 24.91
N MET A 93 6.90 -5.30 24.17
CA MET A 93 6.69 -6.43 23.25
C MET A 93 6.68 -7.76 24.02
N ASP A 94 5.76 -7.87 24.97
CA ASP A 94 5.48 -9.08 25.71
C ASP A 94 4.05 -9.53 25.43
N PHE A 95 3.84 -10.85 25.36
CA PHE A 95 2.51 -11.42 25.24
C PHE A 95 1.62 -11.14 26.46
N GLY A 96 2.17 -10.71 27.61
CA GLY A 96 1.41 -10.15 28.72
C GLY A 96 0.77 -8.78 28.43
N ASN A 97 1.35 -7.98 27.53
CA ASN A 97 0.83 -6.66 27.17
C ASN A 97 -0.34 -6.74 26.17
N ALA A 98 -1.48 -6.15 26.52
CA ALA A 98 -2.68 -6.19 25.69
C ALA A 98 -2.50 -5.46 24.34
N ASN A 99 -1.82 -4.32 24.31
CA ASN A 99 -1.62 -3.54 23.10
C ASN A 99 -0.70 -4.27 22.10
N PHE A 100 0.34 -4.94 22.58
CA PHE A 100 1.19 -5.78 21.72
C PHE A 100 0.39 -6.94 21.11
N ARG A 101 -0.39 -7.67 21.91
CA ARG A 101 -1.26 -8.75 21.40
C ARG A 101 -2.27 -8.23 20.38
N ASN A 102 -2.92 -7.12 20.68
CA ASN A 102 -3.93 -6.52 19.80
C ASN A 102 -3.31 -6.06 18.48
N TRP A 103 -2.14 -5.43 18.52
CA TRP A 103 -1.38 -5.04 17.33
C TRP A 103 -1.00 -6.26 16.49
N LEU A 104 -0.50 -7.34 17.11
CA LEU A 104 -0.13 -8.58 16.41
C LEU A 104 -1.35 -9.25 15.72
N ILE A 105 -2.49 -9.30 16.42
CA ILE A 105 -3.75 -9.79 15.87
C ILE A 105 -4.18 -8.91 14.68
N ASN A 106 -4.21 -7.59 14.86
CA ASN A 106 -4.63 -6.65 13.81
C ASN A 106 -3.72 -6.75 12.57
N THR A 107 -2.40 -6.88 12.76
CA THR A 107 -1.42 -7.03 11.69
C THR A 107 -1.61 -8.35 10.92
N SER A 108 -1.90 -9.44 11.63
CA SER A 108 -2.19 -10.74 11.02
C SER A 108 -3.49 -10.70 10.21
N LEU A 109 -4.54 -10.11 10.77
CA LEU A 109 -5.83 -9.93 10.10
C LEU A 109 -5.69 -9.02 8.86
N PHE A 110 -4.91 -7.94 8.96
CA PHE A 110 -4.63 -7.06 7.84
C PHE A 110 -3.90 -7.80 6.71
N THR A 111 -2.84 -8.54 7.04
CA THR A 111 -2.08 -9.35 6.07
C THR A 111 -2.98 -10.37 5.38
N LEU A 112 -3.89 -11.01 6.12
CA LEU A 112 -4.88 -11.94 5.60
C LEU A 112 -5.79 -11.26 4.57
N VAL A 113 -6.38 -10.10 4.91
CA VAL A 113 -7.25 -9.35 3.98
C VAL A 113 -6.48 -8.97 2.73
N VAL A 114 -5.30 -8.37 2.85
CA VAL A 114 -4.48 -7.95 1.71
C VAL A 114 -4.11 -9.12 0.80
N SER A 115 -3.83 -10.30 1.36
CA SER A 115 -3.47 -11.49 0.57
C SER A 115 -4.63 -12.01 -0.29
N PHE A 116 -5.87 -11.91 0.18
CA PHE A 116 -7.06 -12.33 -0.58
C PHE A 116 -7.69 -11.21 -1.41
N TRP A 117 -7.41 -9.95 -1.06
CA TRP A 117 -7.89 -8.77 -1.77
C TRP A 117 -6.91 -8.25 -2.82
N GLY A 118 -5.61 -8.51 -2.70
CA GLY A 118 -4.57 -8.06 -3.63
C GLY A 118 -4.24 -9.10 -4.72
N MET A 119 -3.72 -8.62 -5.86
CA MET A 119 -3.25 -9.37 -7.05
C MET A 119 -4.26 -9.77 -8.13
N PHE A 120 -5.49 -9.21 -8.19
CA PHE A 120 -6.36 -9.40 -9.37
C PHE A 120 -6.68 -8.07 -10.08
N PRO A 121 -6.38 -7.95 -11.39
CA PRO A 121 -6.43 -6.67 -12.12
C PRO A 121 -7.83 -6.07 -12.31
N LEU A 122 -8.90 -6.82 -12.02
CA LEU A 122 -10.27 -6.35 -12.20
C LEU A 122 -10.74 -5.54 -10.98
N GLY A 123 -10.50 -4.22 -11.02
CA GLY A 123 -11.18 -3.23 -10.17
C GLY A 123 -10.63 -3.04 -8.75
N GLN A 124 -9.60 -3.77 -8.33
CA GLN A 124 -9.12 -3.76 -6.95
C GLN A 124 -8.43 -2.46 -6.53
N ALA A 125 -7.80 -1.75 -7.46
CA ALA A 125 -7.13 -0.47 -7.16
C ALA A 125 -8.11 0.59 -6.62
N GLY A 126 -9.33 0.65 -7.16
CA GLY A 126 -10.37 1.57 -6.68
C GLY A 126 -11.00 1.14 -5.36
N LEU A 127 -11.13 -0.18 -5.11
CA LEU A 127 -11.72 -0.69 -3.88
C LEU A 127 -10.78 -0.71 -2.67
N ALA A 128 -9.47 -0.65 -2.88
CA ALA A 128 -8.49 -0.56 -1.80
C ALA A 128 -8.80 0.59 -0.83
N HIS A 129 -9.27 1.73 -1.34
CA HIS A 129 -9.73 2.86 -0.53
C HIS A 129 -10.84 2.46 0.47
N TYR A 130 -11.87 1.76 0.00
CA TYR A 130 -12.99 1.32 0.84
C TYR A 130 -12.61 0.21 1.81
N MET A 131 -11.75 -0.71 1.37
CA MET A 131 -11.18 -1.76 2.22
C MET A 131 -10.45 -1.14 3.41
N MET A 132 -9.54 -0.21 3.17
CA MET A 132 -8.78 0.47 4.23
C MET A 132 -9.67 1.22 5.22
N LYS A 133 -10.72 1.91 4.72
CA LYS A 133 -11.72 2.55 5.59
C LYS A 133 -12.47 1.54 6.45
N THR A 134 -12.81 0.39 5.88
CA THR A 134 -13.51 -0.68 6.60
C THR A 134 -12.62 -1.28 7.70
N LEU A 135 -11.30 -1.31 7.47
CA LEU A 135 -10.29 -1.72 8.44
C LEU A 135 -9.93 -0.63 9.47
N GLY A 136 -10.55 0.55 9.41
CA GLY A 136 -10.45 1.59 10.44
C GLY A 136 -9.69 2.86 10.03
N ALA A 137 -9.11 2.94 8.83
CA ALA A 137 -8.46 4.15 8.36
C ALA A 137 -9.46 5.29 8.11
N LYS A 138 -9.11 6.50 8.54
CA LYS A 138 -9.88 7.71 8.21
C LYS A 138 -9.30 8.32 6.94
N LEU A 139 -9.80 7.87 5.80
CA LEU A 139 -9.37 8.38 4.48
C LEU A 139 -10.41 9.33 3.87
N GLY A 140 -9.92 10.51 3.48
CA GLY A 140 -10.64 11.54 2.73
C GLY A 140 -10.90 11.19 1.26
N LYS A 141 -11.70 12.00 0.57
CA LYS A 141 -12.02 11.79 -0.85
C LYS A 141 -10.77 11.91 -1.72
N GLY A 142 -10.56 10.94 -2.61
CA GLY A 142 -9.36 10.89 -3.46
C GLY A 142 -8.06 10.58 -2.70
N ALA A 143 -8.12 10.31 -1.39
CA ALA A 143 -6.95 9.93 -0.62
C ALA A 143 -6.53 8.49 -0.95
N ALA A 144 -5.26 8.30 -1.28
CA ALA A 144 -4.71 6.98 -1.59
C ALA A 144 -3.27 6.85 -1.10
N ALA A 145 -2.92 5.65 -0.65
CA ALA A 145 -1.57 5.32 -0.22
C ALA A 145 -1.20 3.92 -0.68
N SER A 146 0.08 3.72 -1.01
CA SER A 146 0.59 2.43 -1.48
C SER A 146 0.56 1.36 -0.41
N LEU A 147 1.09 1.65 0.79
CA LEU A 147 1.10 0.71 1.91
C LEU A 147 0.76 1.42 3.22
N ILE A 148 -0.30 0.96 3.87
CA ILE A 148 -0.75 1.37 5.19
C ILE A 148 -0.66 0.13 6.08
N THR A 149 0.17 0.14 7.11
CA THR A 149 0.35 -1.06 7.96
C THR A 149 -0.70 -1.17 9.06
N ASP A 150 -1.16 -0.03 9.61
CA ASP A 150 -2.07 0.00 10.74
C ASP A 150 -3.27 0.93 10.45
N PRO A 151 -4.26 0.47 9.63
CA PRO A 151 -5.38 1.31 9.24
C PRO A 151 -6.09 2.04 10.40
N PRO A 152 -6.38 1.43 11.57
CA PRO A 152 -7.05 2.14 12.69
C PRO A 152 -6.33 3.38 13.23
N LEU A 153 -5.02 3.49 13.00
CA LEU A 153 -4.15 4.57 13.46
C LEU A 153 -3.77 5.54 12.34
N LEU A 154 -4.43 5.50 11.19
CA LEU A 154 -4.21 6.43 10.10
C LEU A 154 -5.36 7.42 9.91
N GLU A 155 -5.00 8.70 9.77
CA GLU A 155 -5.88 9.74 9.25
C GLU A 155 -5.23 10.43 8.06
N MET A 156 -5.95 10.54 6.94
CA MET A 156 -5.46 11.14 5.71
C MET A 156 -6.55 12.00 5.08
N GLY A 157 -6.25 13.29 4.88
CA GLY A 157 -7.18 14.26 4.33
C GLY A 157 -7.47 14.07 2.84
N ASP A 158 -8.47 14.81 2.36
CA ASP A 158 -8.91 14.80 0.96
C ASP A 158 -7.77 15.14 -0.01
N GLY A 159 -7.71 14.44 -1.14
CA GLY A 159 -6.74 14.67 -2.21
C GLY A 159 -5.29 14.34 -1.87
N SER A 160 -5.01 13.79 -0.69
CA SER A 160 -3.65 13.42 -0.29
C SER A 160 -3.23 12.09 -0.92
N TYR A 161 -1.98 12.00 -1.34
CA TYR A 161 -1.47 10.86 -2.07
C TYR A 161 -0.12 10.40 -1.52
N ALA A 162 0.02 9.11 -1.27
CA ALA A 162 1.32 8.48 -1.02
C ALA A 162 1.68 7.54 -2.16
N GLY A 163 2.81 7.87 -2.81
CA GLY A 163 3.31 7.23 -4.00
C GLY A 163 3.61 5.75 -3.82
N TRP A 164 3.84 5.08 -4.95
CA TRP A 164 4.16 3.66 -4.98
C TRP A 164 5.36 3.32 -4.08
N GLY A 165 5.22 2.25 -3.29
CA GLY A 165 6.24 1.82 -2.34
C GLY A 165 6.38 2.68 -1.10
N ALA A 166 5.64 3.80 -0.98
CA ALA A 166 5.61 4.55 0.27
C ALA A 166 4.92 3.74 1.36
N VAL A 167 5.51 3.75 2.55
CA VAL A 167 5.05 2.99 3.72
C VAL A 167 4.67 3.98 4.80
N ILE A 168 3.39 3.98 5.16
CA ILE A 168 2.89 4.73 6.31
C ILE A 168 2.73 3.74 7.46
N ALA A 169 3.68 3.79 8.40
CA ALA A 169 3.72 2.92 9.56
C ALA A 169 3.32 3.68 10.82
N SER A 170 2.17 3.30 11.41
CA SER A 170 1.72 3.86 12.70
C SER A 170 2.21 3.02 13.89
N HIS A 171 3.06 2.03 13.61
CA HIS A 171 3.87 1.34 14.59
C HIS A 171 5.38 1.42 14.28
N LEU A 172 6.21 1.33 15.31
CA LEU A 172 7.66 1.15 15.20
C LEU A 172 8.11 0.20 16.30
N MET A 173 8.91 -0.79 15.92
CA MET A 173 9.58 -1.68 16.87
C MET A 173 10.99 -1.18 17.12
N ASP A 174 11.29 -0.89 18.37
CA ASP A 174 12.63 -0.49 18.82
C ASP A 174 13.03 -1.36 20.01
N GLY A 175 13.93 -2.32 19.75
CA GLY A 175 14.33 -3.35 20.71
C GLY A 175 13.12 -4.18 21.19
N ARG A 176 12.74 -4.01 22.46
CA ARG A 176 11.58 -4.69 23.08
C ARG A 176 10.37 -3.77 23.23
N ARG A 177 10.34 -2.62 22.55
CA ARG A 177 9.25 -1.64 22.65
C ARG A 177 8.52 -1.50 21.32
N LEU A 178 7.20 -1.60 21.38
CA LEU A 178 6.29 -1.30 20.30
C LEU A 178 5.73 0.11 20.51
N SER A 179 6.18 1.06 19.69
CA SER A 179 5.63 2.40 19.64
C SER A 179 4.39 2.40 18.75
N LEU A 180 3.21 2.68 19.30
CA LEU A 180 1.96 2.86 18.54
C LEU A 180 1.53 4.31 18.62
N ARG A 181 1.41 5.00 17.49
CA ARG A 181 0.95 6.39 17.46
C ARG A 181 0.24 6.68 16.16
N ARG A 182 -0.81 7.48 16.23
CA ARG A 182 -1.58 7.86 15.06
C ARG A 182 -0.73 8.70 14.11
N VAL A 183 -0.78 8.37 12.83
CA VAL A 183 -0.22 9.21 11.76
C VAL A 183 -1.35 10.08 11.20
N ARG A 184 -1.12 11.39 11.15
CA ARG A 184 -2.08 12.37 10.62
C ARG A 184 -1.49 13.02 9.39
N VAL A 185 -2.15 12.85 8.27
CA VAL A 185 -1.82 13.49 7.00
C VAL A 185 -2.94 14.45 6.66
N GLY A 186 -2.60 15.71 6.43
CA GLY A 186 -3.51 16.78 6.03
C GLY A 186 -4.14 16.54 4.66
N ARG A 187 -4.77 17.57 4.10
CA ARG A 187 -5.36 17.58 2.75
C ARG A 187 -4.34 17.97 1.70
N GLY A 188 -4.45 17.40 0.50
CA GLY A 188 -3.58 17.72 -0.64
C GLY A 188 -2.09 17.46 -0.40
N VAL A 189 -1.75 16.58 0.55
CA VAL A 189 -0.36 16.23 0.84
C VAL A 189 0.16 15.26 -0.22
N MET A 190 1.38 15.50 -0.70
CA MET A 190 2.06 14.59 -1.62
C MET A 190 3.23 13.92 -0.92
N ILE A 191 3.15 12.61 -0.72
CA ILE A 191 4.23 11.78 -0.19
C ILE A 191 4.85 11.01 -1.36
N GLY A 192 6.12 11.26 -1.63
CA GLY A 192 6.86 10.62 -2.71
C GLY A 192 6.96 9.10 -2.54
N GLY A 193 7.19 8.39 -3.65
CA GLY A 193 7.34 6.94 -3.63
C GLY A 193 8.53 6.48 -2.78
N TYR A 194 8.43 5.27 -2.23
CA TYR A 194 9.44 4.67 -1.35
C TYR A 194 9.78 5.48 -0.08
N THR A 195 8.95 6.44 0.30
CA THR A 195 9.09 7.19 1.55
C THR A 195 8.56 6.38 2.72
N LEU A 196 9.27 6.42 3.84
CA LEU A 196 8.86 5.80 5.10
C LEU A 196 8.38 6.89 6.07
N VAL A 197 7.14 6.77 6.54
CA VAL A 197 6.54 7.67 7.53
C VAL A 197 6.37 6.90 8.83
N PHE A 198 7.04 7.36 9.89
CA PHE A 198 7.01 6.73 11.21
C PHE A 198 5.87 7.22 12.12
N PRO A 199 5.62 6.50 13.22
CA PRO A 199 4.46 6.75 14.09
C PRO A 199 4.47 8.17 14.67
N GLY A 200 3.29 8.76 14.82
CA GLY A 200 3.13 10.07 15.44
C GLY A 200 3.45 11.24 14.49
N ALA A 201 3.77 10.98 13.23
CA ALA A 201 3.97 12.04 12.24
C ALA A 201 2.67 12.82 12.00
N GLU A 202 2.77 14.15 12.07
CA GLU A 202 1.72 15.11 11.73
C GLU A 202 2.16 15.90 10.50
N ILE A 203 1.55 15.64 9.34
CA ILE A 203 1.90 16.28 8.07
C ILE A 203 0.82 17.30 7.71
N GLY A 204 1.18 18.58 7.71
CA GLY A 204 0.28 19.68 7.42
C GLY A 204 -0.23 19.71 5.98
N ASP A 205 -1.34 20.41 5.77
CA ASP A 205 -2.02 20.56 4.48
C ASP A 205 -1.06 21.03 3.37
N GLY A 206 -1.14 20.40 2.19
CA GLY A 206 -0.37 20.79 1.01
C GLY A 206 1.14 20.58 1.12
N ALA A 207 1.63 19.88 2.14
CA ALA A 207 3.06 19.57 2.25
C ALA A 207 3.50 18.56 1.16
N LEU A 208 4.77 18.65 0.77
CA LEU A 208 5.41 17.75 -0.18
C LEU A 208 6.58 17.04 0.49
N ILE A 209 6.52 15.71 0.55
CA ILE A 209 7.62 14.86 1.01
C ILE A 209 8.25 14.22 -0.22
N GLY A 210 9.54 14.45 -0.45
CA GLY A 210 10.27 13.88 -1.57
C GLY A 210 10.31 12.34 -1.51
N ALA A 211 10.51 11.71 -2.66
CA ALA A 211 10.67 10.26 -2.74
C ALA A 211 11.89 9.78 -1.94
N MET A 212 11.84 8.52 -1.49
CA MET A 212 12.90 7.88 -0.70
C MET A 212 13.28 8.66 0.57
N SER A 213 12.33 9.39 1.16
CA SER A 213 12.57 10.12 2.41
C SER A 213 12.19 9.27 3.63
N LEU A 214 12.68 9.65 4.80
CA LEU A 214 12.28 9.07 6.09
C LEU A 214 11.73 10.18 6.97
N VAL A 215 10.41 10.20 7.21
CA VAL A 215 9.80 11.09 8.20
C VAL A 215 9.95 10.44 9.57
N PRO A 216 10.74 11.02 10.49
CA PRO A 216 10.98 10.41 11.80
C PRO A 216 9.73 10.33 12.67
N LYS A 217 9.80 9.51 13.72
CA LYS A 217 8.76 9.40 14.75
C LYS A 217 8.44 10.77 15.36
N ASP A 218 7.17 11.04 15.63
CA ASP A 218 6.69 12.28 16.28
C ASP A 218 7.05 13.59 15.53
N THR A 219 7.37 13.50 14.23
CA THR A 219 7.74 14.69 13.43
C THR A 219 6.50 15.50 13.04
N LYS A 220 6.56 16.80 13.29
CA LYS A 220 5.56 17.76 12.82
C LYS A 220 6.07 18.49 11.59
N ILE A 221 5.38 18.29 10.47
CA ILE A 221 5.69 18.92 9.19
C ILE A 221 4.68 20.04 8.97
N PRO A 222 5.11 21.32 8.90
CA PRO A 222 4.19 22.43 8.69
C PRO A 222 3.49 22.36 7.32
N PRO A 223 2.30 22.97 7.18
CA PRO A 223 1.60 23.06 5.91
C PRO A 223 2.45 23.69 4.81
N ARG A 224 2.24 23.28 3.56
CA ARG A 224 2.91 23.86 2.38
C ARG A 224 4.44 23.89 2.45
N THR A 225 5.07 22.95 3.17
CA THR A 225 6.52 22.83 3.23
C THR A 225 7.03 21.67 2.36
N VAL A 226 8.29 21.74 1.95
CA VAL A 226 8.95 20.71 1.15
C VAL A 226 10.03 20.03 1.97
N TRP A 227 9.95 18.71 2.13
CA TRP A 227 10.84 17.90 2.97
C TRP A 227 11.47 16.77 2.18
N VAL A 228 12.78 16.55 2.35
CA VAL A 228 13.50 15.46 1.66
C VAL A 228 14.59 14.84 2.55
N GLY A 229 14.97 13.60 2.26
CA GLY A 229 16.15 12.95 2.83
C GLY A 229 15.87 11.94 3.93
N ILE A 230 16.95 11.38 4.49
CA ILE A 230 16.92 10.36 5.55
C ILE A 230 17.88 10.80 6.68
N PRO A 231 17.38 11.39 7.78
CA PRO A 231 15.99 11.79 8.02
C PRO A 231 15.55 12.97 7.15
N ALA A 232 14.25 13.09 6.92
CA ALA A 232 13.66 14.17 6.14
C ALA A 232 13.91 15.51 6.83
N ARG A 233 14.35 16.51 6.05
CA ARG A 233 14.52 17.90 6.50
C ARG A 233 13.81 18.83 5.54
N GLN A 234 13.31 19.93 6.08
CA GLN A 234 12.74 20.99 5.26
C GLN A 234 13.83 21.61 4.37
N ILE A 235 13.53 21.74 3.08
CA ILE A 235 14.39 22.39 2.09
C ILE A 235 13.71 23.56 1.40
N GLY A 236 12.43 23.80 1.66
CA GLY A 236 11.68 24.84 1.00
C GLY A 236 10.21 24.89 1.40
N VAL A 237 9.46 25.70 0.66
CA VAL A 237 8.01 25.91 0.81
C VAL A 237 7.31 25.86 -0.55
N ILE A 238 5.99 25.76 -0.50
CA ILE A 238 5.11 25.85 -1.66
C ILE A 238 4.37 27.18 -1.58
N ASP A 239 4.69 28.09 -2.50
CA ASP A 239 4.08 29.42 -2.57
C ASP A 239 2.57 29.33 -2.88
N GLU A 240 1.83 30.44 -2.76
CA GLU A 240 0.39 30.48 -2.99
C GLU A 240 -0.05 29.96 -4.37
N ASN A 241 0.80 30.11 -5.38
CA ASN A 241 0.56 29.68 -6.76
C ASN A 241 0.85 28.17 -6.97
N GLY A 242 1.37 27.48 -5.96
CA GLY A 242 1.74 26.07 -6.03
C GLY A 242 3.16 25.81 -6.52
N ASN A 243 3.99 26.84 -6.64
CA ASN A 243 5.40 26.67 -7.02
C ASN A 243 6.23 26.24 -5.81
N ILE A 244 7.17 25.33 -6.07
CA ILE A 244 8.16 24.91 -5.09
C ILE A 244 9.28 25.95 -5.04
N VAL A 245 9.47 26.57 -3.87
CA VAL A 245 10.55 27.52 -3.58
C VAL A 245 11.54 26.84 -2.63
N ILE A 246 12.68 26.41 -3.18
CA ILE A 246 13.77 25.81 -2.39
C ILE A 246 14.63 26.92 -1.79
N TYR A 247 14.96 26.78 -0.51
CA TYR A 247 15.85 27.71 0.17
C TYR A 247 17.24 27.65 -0.46
N LYS A 248 17.80 28.80 -0.81
CA LYS A 248 19.21 28.90 -1.14
C LYS A 248 20.01 28.89 0.16
N LYS A 249 21.23 28.35 0.10
CA LYS A 249 22.15 28.33 1.23
C LYS A 249 22.37 29.78 1.71
N GLY A 250 21.87 30.12 2.89
CA GLY A 250 21.90 31.48 3.47
C GLY A 250 20.54 32.20 3.62
N ASP A 251 19.45 31.67 3.05
CA ASP A 251 18.11 32.28 3.11
C ASP A 251 17.17 31.66 4.16
N GLU A 252 17.70 30.83 5.07
CA GLU A 252 16.91 30.03 6.03
C GLU A 252 16.06 30.90 6.98
N GLU A 253 16.53 32.10 7.34
CA GLU A 253 15.80 33.03 8.22
C GLU A 253 14.61 33.72 7.53
N ARG A 254 14.63 33.85 6.19
CA ARG A 254 13.60 34.58 5.43
C ARG A 254 12.23 33.90 5.49
N PHE A 255 12.20 32.61 5.78
CA PHE A 255 11.00 31.78 5.76
C PHE A 255 10.66 31.13 7.11
N ALA A 256 11.37 31.49 8.19
CA ALA A 256 11.13 30.99 9.55
C ALA A 256 9.85 31.55 10.22
N GLY A 257 9.10 32.41 9.51
CA GLY A 257 7.89 33.08 10.01
C GLY A 257 6.58 32.64 9.37
N PHE A 258 6.55 31.54 8.61
CA PHE A 258 5.34 30.96 8.00
C PHE A 258 4.86 29.72 8.75
#